data_AF-A0A371DVD9-F1
#
_entry.id   AF-A0A371DVD9-F1
#
_cell.length_a   1.000
_cell.length_b   1.000
_cell.length_c   1.000
_cell.angle_alpha   90.00
_cell.angle_beta   90.00
_cell.angle_gamma   90.00
#
_symmetry.space_group_name_H-M   'P 1'
#
loop_
_entity.id
_entity.type
_entity.pdbx_description
1 polymer ?
#
loop_
_entity_poly.entity_id
_entity_poly.type
_entity_poly.pdbx_seq_one_letter_code
_entity_poly.pdbx_strand_id
1 'polypeptide(L)'
;RIAQTDLPDVAQSWQDLCLVSGGDIFTNEPCVTFAGVDGINALLGDADPCAQQDNADAMIDFAKSPGVTNADALIANAIAYRQHPRNAINVNGVVPATPYCQRAPRNAELQGIVNTQLDGVNAGIYGSVNIGLYAFGAVGTCPFGQNPDVSTCSCS
;
A
#
# COMPACT_ATOMS: atom_id res chain seq x y z
N ARG A 1 5.14 8.59 -16.56
CA ARG A 1 4.98 7.67 -15.41
C ARG A 1 6.17 7.86 -14.50
N ILE A 2 6.00 7.66 -13.21
CA ILE A 2 7.10 7.48 -12.25
C ILE A 2 6.96 6.04 -11.77
N ALA A 3 7.97 5.24 -12.09
CA ALA A 3 8.04 3.83 -11.72
C ALA A 3 9.16 3.66 -10.69
N GLN A 4 8.83 2.97 -9.61
CA GLN A 4 9.71 2.63 -8.51
C GLN A 4 10.63 1.49 -8.93
N THR A 5 11.94 1.68 -8.74
CA THR A 5 12.96 0.69 -9.08
C THR A 5 13.23 -0.31 -7.95
N ASP A 6 12.78 0.01 -6.75
CA ASP A 6 12.95 -0.73 -5.50
C ASP A 6 11.85 -1.75 -5.23
N LEU A 7 10.84 -1.86 -6.10
CA LEU A 7 9.77 -2.86 -5.96
C LEU A 7 10.28 -4.31 -5.80
N PRO A 8 11.34 -4.76 -6.52
CA PRO A 8 11.92 -6.08 -6.26
C PRO A 8 12.46 -6.24 -4.83
N ASP A 9 13.07 -5.20 -4.27
CA ASP A 9 13.61 -5.23 -2.90
C ASP A 9 12.48 -5.26 -1.86
N VAL A 10 11.38 -4.53 -2.11
CA VAL A 10 10.16 -4.59 -1.29
C VAL A 10 9.61 -6.01 -1.25
N ALA A 11 9.44 -6.66 -2.40
CA ALA A 11 8.96 -8.04 -2.50
C ALA A 11 9.92 -9.01 -1.80
N GLN A 12 11.23 -8.88 -2.05
CA GLN A 12 12.25 -9.73 -1.45
C GLN A 12 12.25 -9.62 0.08
N SER A 13 12.06 -8.42 0.63
CA SER A 13 12.04 -8.20 2.07
C SER A 13 10.94 -9.00 2.80
N TRP A 14 9.75 -9.12 2.19
CA TRP A 14 8.69 -9.99 2.72
C TRP A 14 9.06 -11.46 2.56
N GLN A 15 9.50 -11.85 1.35
CA GLN A 15 9.77 -13.23 1.03
C GLN A 15 10.84 -13.83 1.96
N ASP A 16 11.93 -13.09 2.21
CA ASP A 16 13.01 -13.53 3.10
C ASP A 16 12.52 -13.79 4.52
N LEU A 17 11.74 -12.85 5.08
CA LEU A 17 11.17 -12.98 6.42
C LEU A 17 10.15 -14.12 6.48
N CYS A 18 9.32 -14.26 5.45
CA CYS A 18 8.28 -15.27 5.39
C CYS A 18 8.85 -16.69 5.32
N LEU A 19 9.90 -16.91 4.51
CA LEU A 19 10.54 -18.23 4.37
C LEU A 19 11.15 -18.75 5.67
N VAL A 20 11.65 -17.85 6.53
CA VAL A 20 12.22 -18.24 7.83
C VAL A 20 11.20 -18.23 8.97
N SER A 21 9.93 -17.90 8.68
CA SER A 21 8.90 -17.74 9.70
C SER A 21 8.44 -19.04 10.34
N GLY A 22 8.44 -20.14 9.59
CA GLY A 22 7.84 -21.41 9.98
C GLY A 22 6.32 -21.50 9.79
N GLY A 23 5.64 -20.44 9.32
CA GLY A 23 4.18 -20.37 9.21
C GLY A 23 3.57 -21.11 8.01
N ASP A 24 4.27 -21.15 6.87
CA ASP A 24 3.89 -21.96 5.71
C ASP A 24 5.09 -22.72 5.15
N ILE A 25 5.45 -23.82 5.82
CA ILE A 25 6.55 -24.70 5.41
C ILE A 25 6.15 -25.68 4.30
N PHE A 26 4.89 -25.68 3.85
CA PHE A 26 4.37 -26.70 2.94
C PHE A 26 4.14 -26.17 1.53
N THR A 27 3.67 -24.93 1.37
CA THR A 27 3.35 -24.37 0.05
C THR A 27 4.23 -23.19 -0.36
N ASN A 28 4.81 -22.46 0.59
CA ASN A 28 5.44 -21.15 0.39
C ASN A 28 4.55 -20.11 -0.33
N GLU A 29 3.24 -20.37 -0.42
CA GLU A 29 2.31 -19.56 -1.21
C GLU A 29 2.15 -18.14 -0.63
N PRO A 30 1.93 -17.93 0.68
CA PRO A 30 1.89 -16.60 1.28
C PRO A 30 3.18 -15.81 1.09
N CYS A 31 4.33 -16.49 1.02
CA CYS A 31 5.61 -15.83 0.82
C CYS A 31 5.77 -15.29 -0.61
N VAL A 32 5.24 -16.01 -1.61
CA VAL A 32 5.31 -15.61 -3.02
C VAL A 32 4.14 -14.72 -3.42
N THR A 33 2.91 -15.07 -3.02
CA THR A 33 1.69 -14.36 -3.39
C THR A 33 1.64 -12.95 -2.80
N PHE A 34 1.90 -12.79 -1.50
CA PHE A 34 1.82 -11.47 -0.85
C PHE A 34 3.01 -10.55 -1.16
N ALA A 35 4.19 -11.10 -1.46
CA ALA A 35 5.32 -10.32 -1.97
C ALA A 35 5.16 -9.96 -3.45
N GLY A 36 4.83 -10.97 -4.25
CA GLY A 36 4.90 -10.94 -5.70
C GLY A 36 3.61 -10.44 -6.31
N VAL A 37 2.71 -11.36 -6.66
CA VAL A 37 1.52 -11.03 -7.47
C VAL A 37 0.66 -10.00 -6.77
N ASP A 38 0.24 -10.23 -5.53
CA ASP A 38 -0.67 -9.31 -4.85
C ASP A 38 0.06 -8.05 -4.39
N GLY A 39 1.27 -8.22 -3.84
CA GLY A 39 2.11 -7.12 -3.35
C GLY A 39 2.50 -6.12 -4.44
N ILE A 40 3.15 -6.60 -5.50
CA ILE A 40 3.58 -5.71 -6.60
C ILE A 40 2.37 -5.12 -7.33
N ASN A 41 1.32 -5.90 -7.59
CA ASN A 41 0.14 -5.37 -8.29
C ASN A 41 -0.52 -4.25 -7.48
N ALA A 42 -0.62 -4.39 -6.15
CA ALA A 42 -1.19 -3.36 -5.29
C ALA A 42 -0.35 -2.07 -5.24
N LEU A 43 0.94 -2.13 -5.54
CA LEU A 43 1.84 -0.96 -5.66
C LEU A 43 1.80 -0.30 -7.04
N LEU A 44 1.08 -0.85 -8.03
CA LEU A 44 0.95 -0.24 -9.35
C LEU A 44 0.02 0.99 -9.30
N GLY A 45 0.25 1.92 -10.24
CA GLY A 45 -0.44 3.22 -10.26
C GLY A 45 -1.89 3.17 -10.73
N ASP A 46 -2.34 2.03 -11.24
CA ASP A 46 -3.70 1.76 -11.70
C ASP A 46 -4.50 0.84 -10.77
N ALA A 47 -3.86 0.26 -9.75
CA ALA A 47 -4.52 -0.63 -8.80
C ALA A 47 -5.59 0.09 -7.96
N ASP A 48 -6.50 -0.70 -7.39
CA ASP A 48 -7.54 -0.19 -6.50
C ASP A 48 -6.93 0.61 -5.31
N PRO A 49 -7.53 1.73 -4.86
CA PRO A 49 -7.03 2.50 -3.72
C PRO A 49 -6.82 1.70 -2.43
N CYS A 50 -7.60 0.64 -2.21
CA CYS A 50 -7.52 -0.22 -1.04
C CYS A 50 -6.64 -1.46 -1.21
N ALA A 51 -6.23 -1.82 -2.43
CA ALA A 51 -5.45 -3.05 -2.69
C ALA A 51 -4.19 -3.17 -1.82
N GLN A 52 -3.44 -2.07 -1.64
CA GLN A 52 -2.22 -2.07 -0.82
C GLN A 52 -2.54 -2.29 0.66
N GLN A 53 -3.64 -1.73 1.17
CA GLN A 53 -4.08 -1.96 2.54
C GLN A 53 -4.55 -3.40 2.72
N ASP A 54 -5.32 -3.93 1.78
CA ASP A 54 -5.83 -5.30 1.84
C ASP A 54 -4.68 -6.33 1.83
N ASN A 55 -3.63 -6.10 1.02
CA ASN A 55 -2.44 -6.95 1.03
C ASN A 55 -1.66 -6.82 2.35
N ALA A 56 -1.48 -5.61 2.87
CA ALA A 56 -0.83 -5.40 4.17
C ALA A 56 -1.60 -6.07 5.32
N ASP A 57 -2.93 -6.03 5.29
CA ASP A 57 -3.79 -6.76 6.22
C ASP A 57 -3.59 -8.28 6.11
N ALA A 58 -3.53 -8.82 4.88
CA ALA A 58 -3.27 -10.24 4.66
C ALA A 58 -1.87 -10.68 5.14
N MET A 59 -0.86 -9.83 4.95
CA MET A 59 0.50 -10.03 5.49
C MET A 59 0.46 -10.11 7.03
N ILE A 60 -0.28 -9.23 7.70
CA ILE A 60 -0.41 -9.27 9.18
C ILE A 60 -1.21 -10.48 9.65
N ASP A 61 -2.27 -10.86 8.93
CA ASP A 61 -3.05 -12.07 9.24
C ASP A 61 -2.15 -13.33 9.15
N PHE A 62 -1.29 -13.40 8.14
CA PHE A 62 -0.28 -14.44 8.03
C PHE A 62 0.71 -14.38 9.20
N ALA A 63 1.25 -13.21 9.53
CA ALA A 63 2.19 -13.05 10.65
C ALA A 63 1.62 -13.53 11.99
N LYS A 64 0.30 -13.50 12.16
CA LYS A 64 -0.43 -13.97 13.36
C LYS A 64 -0.83 -15.44 13.30
N SER A 65 -0.56 -16.13 12.19
CA SER A 65 -0.96 -17.52 12.00
C SER A 65 -0.14 -18.48 12.89
N PRO A 66 -0.73 -19.61 13.33
CA PRO A 66 0.00 -20.60 14.11
C PRO A 66 1.27 -21.09 13.39
N GLY A 67 2.37 -21.25 14.12
CA GLY A 67 3.64 -21.71 13.57
C GLY A 67 4.56 -20.60 13.06
N VAL A 68 4.06 -19.37 12.90
CA VAL A 68 4.92 -18.20 12.68
C VAL A 68 5.71 -17.89 13.96
N THR A 69 7.03 -17.85 13.84
CA THR A 69 7.98 -17.65 14.95
C THR A 69 8.60 -16.24 14.96
N ASN A 70 8.45 -15.47 13.89
CA ASN A 70 8.99 -14.13 13.71
C ASN A 70 7.90 -13.07 13.44
N ALA A 71 6.72 -13.22 14.06
CA ALA A 71 5.54 -12.40 13.84
C ALA A 71 5.83 -10.88 13.86
N ASP A 72 6.58 -10.40 14.87
CA ASP A 72 6.90 -8.98 15.00
C ASP A 72 7.65 -8.41 13.78
N ALA A 73 8.57 -9.19 13.20
CA ALA A 73 9.33 -8.77 12.04
C ALA A 73 8.45 -8.71 10.78
N LEU A 74 7.54 -9.68 10.62
CA LEU A 74 6.59 -9.70 9.51
C LEU A 74 5.58 -8.56 9.62
N ILE A 75 5.06 -8.27 10.81
CA ILE A 75 4.15 -7.15 11.05
C ILE A 75 4.85 -5.83 10.77
N ALA A 76 6.09 -5.64 11.24
CA ALA A 76 6.88 -4.45 10.94
C ALA A 76 7.10 -4.28 9.43
N ASN A 77 7.38 -5.37 8.71
CA ASN A 77 7.50 -5.35 7.26
C ASN A 77 6.18 -4.98 6.56
N ALA A 78 5.04 -5.51 7.02
CA ALA A 78 3.73 -5.18 6.47
C ALA A 78 3.35 -3.70 6.68
N ILE A 79 3.72 -3.11 7.83
CA ILE A 79 3.56 -1.67 8.08
C ILE A 79 4.43 -0.85 7.11
N ALA A 80 5.69 -1.22 6.93
CA ALA A 80 6.59 -0.56 5.98
C ALA A 80 6.05 -0.66 4.55
N TYR A 81 5.56 -1.84 4.16
CA TYR A 81 4.89 -2.07 2.88
C TYR A 81 3.64 -1.18 2.72
N ARG A 82 2.82 -1.02 3.77
CA ARG A 82 1.64 -0.12 3.73
C ARG A 82 2.02 1.34 3.51
N GLN A 83 3.16 1.78 4.06
CA GLN A 83 3.69 3.14 3.94
C GLN A 83 4.42 3.41 2.63
N HIS A 84 4.87 2.36 1.95
CA HIS A 84 5.58 2.47 0.69
C HIS A 84 4.75 3.25 -0.34
N PRO A 85 5.35 4.18 -1.09
CA PRO A 85 4.61 4.88 -2.12
C PRO A 85 4.20 3.90 -3.22
N ARG A 86 3.17 4.27 -3.97
CA ARG A 86 2.74 3.54 -5.16
C ARG A 86 3.31 4.20 -6.41
N ASN A 87 3.45 3.42 -7.48
CA ASN A 87 3.76 3.94 -8.80
C ASN A 87 2.71 4.98 -9.22
N ALA A 88 3.12 5.93 -10.06
CA ALA A 88 2.21 6.95 -10.60
C ALA A 88 2.26 6.98 -12.12
N ILE A 89 1.09 6.91 -12.77
CA ILE A 89 0.98 6.90 -14.24
C ILE A 89 0.75 8.33 -14.72
N ASN A 90 1.40 8.73 -15.83
CA ASN A 90 1.09 10.01 -16.43
C ASN A 90 -0.23 9.88 -17.21
N VAL A 91 -1.22 10.67 -16.83
CA VAL A 91 -2.53 10.74 -17.46
C VAL A 91 -2.66 12.13 -18.08
N ASN A 92 -2.59 12.19 -19.41
CA ASN A 92 -2.74 13.44 -20.19
C ASN A 92 -1.83 14.59 -19.71
N GLY A 93 -0.57 14.29 -19.39
CA GLY A 93 0.42 15.28 -18.96
C GLY A 93 0.49 15.49 -17.45
N VAL A 94 -0.44 14.94 -16.67
CA VAL A 94 -0.44 15.03 -15.20
C VAL A 94 0.02 13.70 -14.60
N VAL A 95 0.93 13.76 -13.65
CA VAL A 95 1.26 12.61 -12.79
C VAL A 95 0.53 12.84 -11.47
N PRO A 96 -0.63 12.21 -11.22
CA PRO A 96 -1.41 12.49 -10.03
C PRO A 96 -0.82 11.80 -8.79
N ALA A 97 -1.20 12.31 -7.62
CA ALA A 97 -1.11 11.60 -6.37
C ALA A 97 -2.02 10.35 -6.38
N THR A 98 -1.63 9.33 -5.64
CA THR A 98 -2.43 8.12 -5.50
C THR A 98 -3.51 8.29 -4.43
N PRO A 99 -4.77 7.89 -4.71
CA PRO A 99 -5.84 7.96 -3.73
C PRO A 99 -5.59 7.09 -2.50
N TYR A 100 -6.04 7.56 -1.35
CA TYR A 100 -6.04 6.79 -0.12
C TYR A 100 -7.26 5.85 -0.05
N CYS A 101 -7.05 4.63 0.45
CA CYS A 101 -8.16 3.76 0.84
C CYS A 101 -9.11 4.47 1.81
N GLN A 102 -10.41 4.30 1.61
CA GLN A 102 -11.47 4.94 2.41
C GLN A 102 -12.22 3.92 3.28
N ARG A 103 -11.52 2.87 3.69
CA ARG A 103 -12.04 1.82 4.58
C ARG A 103 -11.05 1.60 5.72
N ALA A 104 -11.59 1.32 6.91
CA ALA A 104 -10.77 0.91 8.05
C ALA A 104 -9.98 -0.38 7.73
N PRO A 105 -8.71 -0.49 8.18
CA PRO A 105 -7.98 -1.75 8.08
C PRO A 105 -8.62 -2.82 8.99
N ARG A 106 -8.42 -4.10 8.66
CA ARG A 106 -8.84 -5.21 9.54
C ARG A 106 -7.96 -5.29 10.78
N ASN A 107 -6.66 -5.07 10.61
CA ASN A 107 -5.65 -5.17 11.66
C ASN A 107 -5.39 -3.81 12.31
N ALA A 108 -5.35 -3.81 13.65
CA ALA A 108 -5.16 -2.59 14.44
C ALA A 108 -3.79 -1.94 14.21
N GLU A 109 -2.78 -2.74 13.84
CA GLU A 109 -1.42 -2.33 13.52
C GLU A 109 -1.34 -1.38 12.32
N LEU A 110 -2.38 -1.35 11.46
CA LEU A 110 -2.46 -0.45 10.31
C LEU A 110 -3.32 0.79 10.57
N GLN A 111 -3.88 0.98 11.77
CA GLN A 111 -4.69 2.15 12.06
C GLN A 111 -3.87 3.44 11.90
N GLY A 112 -4.34 4.33 11.02
CA GLY A 112 -3.64 5.58 10.68
C GLY A 112 -2.43 5.40 9.76
N ILE A 113 -2.10 4.16 9.35
CA ILE A 113 -1.00 3.89 8.43
C ILE A 113 -1.52 3.99 6.99
N VAL A 114 -0.93 4.91 6.23
CA VAL A 114 -1.24 5.12 4.81
C VAL A 114 0.03 5.13 3.99
N ASN A 115 -0.11 4.89 2.68
CA ASN A 115 0.98 5.01 1.74
C ASN A 115 1.41 6.46 1.64
N THR A 116 2.72 6.66 1.55
CA THR A 116 3.27 7.94 1.16
C THR A 116 2.92 8.25 -0.30
N GLN A 117 3.04 9.52 -0.66
CA GLN A 117 2.95 9.94 -2.05
C GLN A 117 4.35 9.94 -2.66
N LEU A 118 4.45 9.47 -3.89
CA LEU A 118 5.72 9.40 -4.61
C LEU A 118 6.23 10.82 -4.93
N ASP A 119 7.53 11.05 -4.81
CA ASP A 119 8.10 12.36 -5.15
C ASP A 119 7.85 12.72 -6.61
N GLY A 120 7.48 13.97 -6.86
CA GLY A 120 7.21 14.49 -8.20
C GLY A 120 5.77 14.29 -8.71
N VAL A 121 4.88 13.69 -7.92
CA VAL A 121 3.44 13.73 -8.23
C VAL A 121 2.87 15.14 -8.01
N ASN A 122 1.76 15.44 -8.69
CA ASN A 122 0.97 16.64 -8.42
C ASN A 122 0.13 16.42 -7.16
N ALA A 123 0.51 17.04 -6.04
CA ALA A 123 -0.18 16.90 -4.77
C ALA A 123 -1.62 17.48 -4.75
N GLY A 124 -2.01 18.28 -5.75
CA GLY A 124 -3.35 18.84 -5.87
C GLY A 124 -4.31 17.98 -6.71
N ILE A 125 -3.79 16.97 -7.44
CA ILE A 125 -4.58 16.12 -8.33
C ILE A 125 -4.35 14.66 -7.95
N TYR A 126 -5.43 13.94 -7.69
CA TYR A 126 -5.43 12.53 -7.35
C TYR A 126 -6.06 11.71 -8.47
N GLY A 127 -5.77 10.41 -8.47
CA GLY A 127 -6.49 9.44 -9.28
C GLY A 127 -5.60 8.44 -10.01
N SER A 128 -6.19 7.79 -11.00
CA SER A 128 -5.50 6.82 -11.86
C SER A 128 -6.19 6.72 -13.23
N VAL A 129 -5.64 5.91 -14.12
CA VAL A 129 -6.26 5.61 -15.43
C VAL A 129 -7.63 4.95 -15.29
N ASN A 130 -7.88 4.21 -14.21
CA ASN A 130 -9.11 3.43 -14.03
C ASN A 130 -10.25 4.22 -13.37
N ILE A 131 -9.93 5.25 -12.59
CA ILE A 131 -10.93 6.04 -11.84
C ILE A 131 -10.98 7.52 -12.25
N GLY A 132 -10.14 7.93 -13.20
CA GLY A 132 -10.03 9.32 -13.64
C GLY A 132 -9.22 10.19 -12.69
N LEU A 133 -9.03 11.47 -13.09
CA LEU A 133 -8.33 12.48 -12.30
C LEU A 133 -9.33 13.38 -11.59
N TYR A 134 -9.02 13.77 -10.35
CA TYR A 134 -9.83 14.68 -9.56
C TYR A 134 -8.99 15.52 -8.61
N ALA A 135 -9.50 16.69 -8.23
CA ALA A 135 -8.79 17.63 -7.38
C ALA A 135 -8.81 17.19 -5.90
N PHE A 136 -7.82 17.66 -5.13
CA PHE A 136 -7.85 17.64 -3.67
C PHE A 136 -9.17 18.22 -3.13
N GLY A 137 -9.74 17.58 -2.10
CA GLY A 137 -11.07 17.90 -1.55
C GLY A 137 -12.12 16.83 -1.85
N ALA A 138 -11.86 15.93 -2.79
CA ALA A 138 -12.72 14.79 -3.06
C ALA A 138 -12.47 13.62 -2.08
N VAL A 139 -13.39 12.64 -2.07
CA VAL A 139 -13.20 11.38 -1.35
C VAL A 139 -11.91 10.69 -1.83
N GLY A 140 -11.10 10.19 -0.90
CA GLY A 140 -9.83 9.54 -1.22
C GLY A 140 -8.63 10.50 -1.35
N THR A 141 -8.81 11.81 -1.24
CA THR A 141 -7.67 12.76 -1.23
C THR A 141 -7.09 12.98 0.16
N CYS A 142 -7.79 12.51 1.20
CA CYS A 142 -7.30 12.42 2.58
C CYS A 142 -7.36 10.97 3.08
N PRO A 143 -6.50 10.60 4.05
CA PRO A 143 -6.59 9.33 4.76
C PRO A 143 -8.00 9.04 5.29
N PHE A 144 -8.36 7.76 5.38
CA PHE A 144 -9.62 7.34 5.96
C PHE A 144 -9.85 7.95 7.35
N GLY A 145 -11.05 8.50 7.57
CA GLY A 145 -11.42 9.15 8.82
C GLY A 145 -10.98 10.61 8.95
N GLN A 146 -10.22 11.15 7.99
CA GLN A 146 -9.86 12.56 7.93
C GLN A 146 -10.71 13.29 6.88
N ASN A 147 -10.93 14.59 7.11
CA ASN A 147 -11.62 15.47 6.18
C ASN A 147 -10.61 16.44 5.52
N PRO A 148 -10.75 16.71 4.21
CA PRO A 148 -9.94 17.72 3.55
C PRO A 148 -10.39 19.14 3.93
N ASP A 149 -9.44 19.98 4.30
CA ASP A 149 -9.58 21.43 4.33
C ASP A 149 -8.92 22.02 3.08
N VAL A 150 -9.75 22.41 2.12
CA VAL A 150 -9.31 22.98 0.84
C VAL A 150 -8.77 24.41 0.97
N SER A 151 -9.00 25.08 2.11
CA SER A 151 -8.46 26.42 2.37
C SER A 151 -7.01 26.39 2.83
N THR A 152 -6.63 25.33 3.55
CA THR A 152 -5.27 25.10 4.06
C THR A 152 -4.52 24.01 3.30
N CYS A 153 -5.19 23.30 2.39
CA CYS A 153 -4.68 22.12 1.70
C CYS A 153 -4.19 21.02 2.68
N SER A 154 -4.92 20.81 3.78
CA SER A 154 -4.57 19.83 4.82
C SER A 154 -5.69 18.81 5.05
N CYS A 155 -5.35 17.71 5.71
CA CYS A 155 -6.31 16.71 6.18
C CYS A 155 -6.35 16.71 7.71
N SER A 156 -7.55 16.64 8.30
CA SER A 156 -7.76 16.61 9.77
C SER A 156 -8.89 15.69 10.18
#